data_AF-A0A9E0NHP4-F1
#
_entry.id   AF-A0A9E0NHP4-F1
#
_cell.length_a   1.000
_cell.length_b   1.000
_cell.length_c   1.000
_cell.angle_alpha   90.00
_cell.angle_beta   90.00
_cell.angle_gamma   90.00
#
_symmetry.space_group_name_H-M   'P 1'
#
loop_
_entity.id
_entity.type
_entity.pdbx_description
1 polymer ?
#
loop_
_entity_poly.entity_id
_entity_poly.type
_entity_poly.pdbx_seq_one_letter_code
_entity_poly.pdbx_strand_id
1 'polypeptide(L)'
;MLTLLAFAMVATFMTLIMTGRVSALVALILTPVVFGLLAGHGADLGPMMLDGVKALAPTGVMLAFAILFFGLMTDAGLFDPLVALIVRVVGGDPVKIVVGTAVLALVVSMDGDGSTTYLICCAALLPLYRRIGLNPLILACLLMLACGVTNITPWGGPTARAASALQLDAADIFVPMIPSMLAGMAFIL
;
A
#
# COMPACT_ATOMS: atom_id res chain seq x y z
N MET A 1 8.66 -29.03 -13.81
CA MET A 1 7.21 -29.29 -13.61
C MET A 1 6.61 -28.32 -12.61
N LEU A 2 7.15 -28.18 -11.39
CA LEU A 2 6.68 -27.23 -10.37
C LEU A 2 6.75 -25.75 -10.80
N THR A 3 7.79 -25.35 -11.52
CA THR A 3 7.92 -23.99 -12.06
C THR A 3 6.82 -23.63 -13.06
N LEU A 4 6.45 -24.55 -13.95
CA LEU A 4 5.33 -24.38 -14.89
C LEU A 4 4.00 -24.24 -14.14
N LEU A 5 3.79 -25.05 -13.09
CA LEU A 5 2.61 -24.94 -12.23
C LEU A 5 2.56 -23.60 -11.49
N ALA A 6 3.69 -23.07 -11.02
CA ALA A 6 3.74 -21.77 -10.37
C ALA A 6 3.37 -20.62 -11.33
N PHE A 7 3.93 -20.59 -12.54
CA PHE A 7 3.55 -19.59 -13.55
C PHE A 7 2.09 -19.73 -13.98
N ALA A 8 1.60 -20.96 -14.17
CA ALA A 8 0.20 -21.21 -14.47
C ALA A 8 -0.74 -20.78 -13.33
N MET A 9 -0.33 -20.96 -12.08
CA MET A 9 -1.06 -20.49 -10.89
C MET A 9 -1.19 -18.96 -10.90
N VAL A 10 -0.08 -18.25 -11.14
CA VAL A 10 -0.09 -16.77 -11.25
C VAL A 10 -0.97 -16.29 -12.39
N ALA A 11 -0.87 -16.91 -13.57
CA ALA A 11 -1.68 -16.57 -14.73
C ALA A 11 -3.18 -16.81 -14.48
N THR A 12 -3.53 -17.91 -13.83
CA THR A 12 -4.91 -18.25 -13.48
C THR A 12 -5.46 -17.25 -12.47
N PHE A 13 -4.69 -16.95 -11.42
CA PHE A 13 -5.05 -15.98 -10.39
C PHE A 13 -5.29 -14.58 -10.98
N MET A 14 -4.37 -14.11 -11.83
CA MET A 14 -4.51 -12.83 -12.54
C MET A 14 -5.74 -12.81 -13.44
N THR A 15 -5.97 -13.87 -14.21
CA THR A 15 -7.14 -13.97 -15.09
C THR A 15 -8.45 -13.94 -14.30
N LEU A 16 -8.54 -14.67 -13.19
CA LEU A 16 -9.73 -14.69 -12.34
C LEU A 16 -10.05 -13.30 -11.77
N ILE A 17 -9.04 -12.56 -11.30
CA ILE A 17 -9.24 -11.20 -10.77
C ILE A 17 -9.60 -10.23 -11.90
N MET A 18 -8.91 -10.27 -13.03
CA MET A 18 -9.17 -9.36 -14.15
C MET A 18 -10.54 -9.57 -14.78
N THR A 19 -11.09 -10.78 -14.75
CA THR A 19 -12.46 -11.04 -15.24
C THR A 19 -13.55 -10.42 -14.35
N GLY A 20 -13.22 -10.00 -13.12
CA GLY A 20 -14.17 -9.39 -12.17
C GLY A 20 -15.30 -10.33 -11.70
N ARG A 21 -15.25 -11.62 -12.05
CA ARG A 21 -16.30 -12.61 -11.75
C ARG A 21 -16.16 -13.27 -10.38
N VAL A 22 -14.98 -13.15 -9.78
CA VAL A 22 -14.64 -13.79 -8.49
C VAL A 22 -14.04 -12.73 -7.58
N SER A 23 -14.43 -12.74 -6.30
CA SER A 23 -13.79 -11.89 -5.30
C SER A 23 -12.29 -12.20 -5.20
N ALA A 24 -11.45 -11.16 -5.07
CA ALA A 24 -10.01 -11.32 -4.95
C ALA A 24 -9.63 -12.28 -3.81
N LEU A 25 -10.33 -12.21 -2.68
CA LEU A 25 -10.11 -13.08 -1.53
C LEU A 25 -10.41 -14.55 -1.85
N VAL A 26 -11.48 -14.81 -2.60
CA VAL A 26 -11.84 -16.16 -3.05
C VAL A 26 -10.80 -16.69 -4.03
N ALA A 27 -10.33 -15.87 -4.97
CA ALA A 27 -9.27 -16.24 -5.90
C ALA A 27 -7.94 -16.54 -5.18
N LEU A 28 -7.61 -15.77 -4.14
CA LEU A 28 -6.40 -15.94 -3.31
C LEU A 28 -6.39 -17.25 -2.52
N ILE A 29 -7.56 -17.75 -2.12
CA ILE A 29 -7.68 -19.01 -1.37
C ILE A 29 -7.77 -20.20 -2.33
N LEU A 30 -8.66 -20.14 -3.33
CA LEU A 30 -8.94 -21.29 -4.19
C LEU A 30 -7.78 -21.61 -5.14
N THR A 31 -7.11 -20.60 -5.69
CA THR A 31 -6.08 -20.85 -6.72
C THR A 31 -4.89 -21.65 -6.16
N PRO A 32 -4.28 -21.30 -5.02
CA PRO A 32 -3.20 -22.09 -4.44
C PRO A 32 -3.64 -23.51 -4.04
N VAL A 33 -4.88 -23.67 -3.54
CA VAL A 33 -5.42 -24.98 -3.14
C VAL A 33 -5.58 -25.90 -4.35
N VAL A 34 -6.19 -25.42 -5.44
CA VAL A 34 -6.37 -26.22 -6.67
C VAL A 34 -5.03 -26.62 -7.26
N PHE A 35 -4.07 -25.70 -7.34
CA PHE A 35 -2.74 -26.00 -7.88
C PHE A 35 -1.92 -26.92 -6.96
N GLY A 36 -2.09 -26.82 -5.64
CA GLY A 36 -1.46 -27.75 -4.69
C GLY A 36 -2.02 -29.18 -4.80
N LEU A 37 -3.32 -29.32 -5.04
CA LEU A 37 -3.95 -30.61 -5.34
C LEU A 37 -3.43 -31.19 -6.67
N LEU A 38 -3.37 -30.36 -7.73
CA LEU A 38 -2.82 -30.76 -9.03
C LEU A 38 -1.33 -31.14 -8.96
N ALA A 39 -0.58 -30.54 -8.04
CA ALA A 39 0.83 -30.87 -7.79
C ALA A 39 1.01 -32.16 -6.99
N GLY A 40 -0.08 -32.85 -6.59
CA GLY A 40 -0.03 -34.11 -5.82
C GLY A 40 0.21 -33.94 -4.32
N HIS A 41 0.18 -32.71 -3.79
CA HIS A 41 0.48 -32.41 -2.38
C HIS A 41 -0.77 -32.35 -1.50
N GLY A 42 -1.85 -33.07 -1.87
CA GLY A 42 -3.16 -32.92 -1.21
C GLY A 42 -3.18 -33.24 0.29
N ALA A 43 -2.40 -34.24 0.73
CA ALA A 43 -2.29 -34.59 2.16
C ALA A 43 -1.42 -33.59 2.95
N ASP A 44 -0.44 -32.98 2.28
CA ASP A 44 0.52 -32.06 2.90
C ASP A 44 0.07 -30.58 2.88
N LEU A 45 -1.05 -30.28 2.20
CA LEU A 45 -1.61 -28.93 2.13
C LEU A 45 -1.84 -28.30 3.52
N GLY A 46 -2.39 -29.06 4.47
CA GLY A 46 -2.64 -28.57 5.83
C GLY A 46 -1.35 -28.13 6.55
N PRO A 47 -0.34 -29.01 6.68
CA PRO A 47 0.97 -28.64 7.20
C PRO A 47 1.62 -27.46 6.46
N MET A 48 1.59 -27.46 5.11
CA MET A 48 2.14 -26.36 4.30
C MET A 48 1.44 -25.02 4.58
N MET A 49 0.12 -25.02 4.76
CA MET A 49 -0.64 -23.82 5.14
C MET A 49 -0.23 -23.33 6.52
N LEU A 50 -0.09 -24.22 7.51
CA LEU A 50 0.34 -23.85 8.86
C LEU A 50 1.75 -23.28 8.88
N ASP A 51 2.67 -23.86 8.11
CA ASP A 51 4.03 -23.35 8.01
C ASP A 51 4.08 -22.00 7.29
N GLY A 52 3.24 -21.80 6.27
CA GLY A 52 3.03 -20.48 5.66
C GLY A 52 2.54 -19.43 6.67
N VAL A 53 1.55 -19.79 7.50
CA VAL A 53 1.05 -18.91 8.57
C VAL A 53 2.14 -18.59 9.59
N LYS A 54 2.93 -19.58 10.03
CA LYS A 54 4.05 -19.35 10.96
C LYS A 54 5.11 -18.43 10.37
N ALA A 55 5.47 -18.63 9.10
CA ALA A 55 6.44 -17.80 8.41
C ALA A 55 5.97 -16.34 8.27
N LEU A 56 4.66 -16.12 8.08
CA LEU A 56 4.06 -14.80 7.95
C LEU A 56 3.66 -14.17 9.29
N ALA A 57 3.67 -14.90 10.40
CA ALA A 57 3.18 -14.41 11.69
C ALA A 57 3.91 -13.16 12.21
N PRO A 58 5.26 -13.07 12.21
CA PRO A 58 5.96 -11.87 12.66
C PRO A 58 5.60 -10.63 11.83
N THR A 59 5.55 -10.81 10.50
CA THR A 59 5.15 -9.77 9.56
C THR A 59 3.69 -9.33 9.79
N GLY A 60 2.79 -10.28 10.02
CA GLY A 60 1.38 -9.99 10.32
C GLY A 60 1.21 -9.18 11.61
N VAL A 61 1.96 -9.51 12.66
CA VAL A 61 1.96 -8.75 13.92
C VAL A 61 2.47 -7.33 13.71
N MET A 62 3.56 -7.16 12.97
CA MET A 62 4.11 -5.83 12.62
C MET A 62 3.07 -4.99 11.86
N LEU A 63 2.42 -5.56 10.84
CA LEU A 63 1.38 -4.87 10.06
C LEU A 63 0.18 -4.49 10.92
N ALA A 64 -0.31 -5.42 11.76
CA ALA A 64 -1.44 -5.16 12.64
C ALA A 64 -1.12 -4.02 13.64
N PHE A 65 0.08 -4.02 14.22
CA PHE A 65 0.53 -2.94 15.08
C PHE A 65 0.57 -1.61 14.33
N ALA A 66 1.18 -1.56 13.14
CA ALA A 66 1.30 -0.34 12.35
C ALA A 66 -0.08 0.23 11.97
N ILE A 67 -0.99 -0.61 11.47
CA ILE A 67 -2.36 -0.20 11.11
C ILE A 67 -3.09 0.38 12.33
N LEU A 68 -3.03 -0.28 13.48
CA LEU A 68 -3.67 0.21 14.70
C LEU A 68 -3.04 1.50 15.21
N PHE A 69 -1.70 1.60 15.18
CA PHE A 69 -0.96 2.77 15.63
C PHE A 69 -1.27 4.01 14.78
N PHE A 70 -1.17 3.89 13.46
CA PHE A 70 -1.47 5.00 12.55
C PHE A 70 -2.97 5.30 12.44
N GLY A 71 -3.82 4.28 12.58
CA GLY A 71 -5.26 4.46 12.71
C GLY A 71 -5.61 5.32 13.94
N LEU A 72 -5.03 5.01 15.10
CA LEU A 72 -5.25 5.77 16.33
C LEU A 72 -4.69 7.20 16.23
N MET A 73 -3.53 7.38 15.59
CA MET A 73 -2.98 8.71 15.30
C MET A 73 -3.88 9.55 14.38
N THR A 74 -4.49 8.90 13.38
CA THR A 74 -5.44 9.54 12.47
C THR A 74 -6.70 9.95 13.21
N ASP A 75 -7.27 9.05 14.01
CA ASP A 75 -8.46 9.32 14.83
C ASP A 75 -8.22 10.40 15.89
N ALA A 76 -6.99 10.51 16.40
CA ALA A 76 -6.57 11.56 17.33
C ALA A 76 -6.36 12.93 16.66
N GLY A 77 -6.45 13.02 15.32
CA GLY A 77 -6.30 14.28 14.58
C GLY A 77 -4.84 14.73 14.44
N LEU A 78 -3.86 13.83 14.48
CA LEU A 78 -2.44 14.18 14.33
C LEU A 78 -2.17 15.03 13.07
N PHE A 79 -2.90 14.75 11.99
CA PHE A 79 -2.72 15.42 10.70
C PHE A 79 -3.50 16.74 10.59
N ASP A 80 -4.40 17.06 11.52
CA ASP A 80 -5.25 18.26 11.44
C ASP A 80 -4.44 19.56 11.47
N PRO A 81 -3.42 19.74 12.34
CA PRO A 81 -2.58 20.93 12.32
C PRO A 81 -1.79 21.10 11.02
N LEU A 82 -1.33 19.98 10.45
CA LEU A 82 -0.59 19.95 9.19
C LEU A 82 -1.50 20.39 8.03
N VAL A 83 -2.71 19.85 7.97
CA VAL A 83 -3.72 20.24 6.98
C VAL A 83 -4.04 21.73 7.09
N ALA A 84 -4.28 22.23 8.31
CA ALA A 84 -4.58 23.64 8.54
C ALA A 84 -3.43 24.56 8.11
N LEU A 85 -2.18 24.16 8.34
CA LEU A 85 -0.99 24.88 7.91
C LEU A 85 -0.93 24.95 6.38
N ILE A 86 -1.11 23.83 5.69
CA ILE A 86 -1.06 23.77 4.22
C ILE A 86 -2.17 24.65 3.63
N VAL A 87 -3.41 24.52 4.11
CA VAL A 87 -4.52 25.35 3.63
C VAL A 87 -4.24 26.85 3.84
N ARG A 88 -3.59 27.25 4.94
CA ARG A 88 -3.17 28.65 5.18
C ARG A 88 -2.10 29.13 4.22
N VAL A 89 -1.07 28.33 3.97
CA VAL A 89 0.09 28.72 3.14
C VAL A 89 -0.30 28.85 1.66
N VAL A 90 -1.22 28.02 1.22
CA VAL A 90 -1.56 27.86 -0.19
C VAL A 90 -2.32 29.06 -0.76
N GLY A 91 -3.14 29.75 0.05
CA GLY A 91 -3.67 31.09 -0.26
C GLY A 91 -4.49 31.24 -1.57
N GLY A 92 -4.83 30.13 -2.24
CA GLY A 92 -5.55 30.12 -3.52
C GLY A 92 -4.67 30.05 -4.77
N ASP A 93 -3.34 29.93 -4.63
CA ASP A 93 -2.42 29.75 -5.75
C ASP A 93 -2.43 28.28 -6.24
N PRO A 94 -2.80 28.00 -7.50
CA PRO A 94 -2.88 26.64 -8.03
C PRO A 94 -1.60 25.83 -7.88
N VAL A 95 -0.42 26.43 -8.03
CA VAL A 95 0.85 25.72 -7.92
C VAL A 95 1.12 25.32 -6.48
N LYS A 96 0.86 26.23 -5.53
CA LYS A 96 1.00 25.93 -4.10
C LYS A 96 0.03 24.85 -3.66
N ILE A 97 -1.19 24.80 -4.22
CA ILE A 97 -2.16 23.72 -3.94
C ILE A 97 -1.56 22.37 -4.32
N VAL A 98 -1.01 22.27 -5.53
CA VAL A 98 -0.43 21.03 -6.07
C VAL A 98 0.77 20.59 -5.23
N VAL A 99 1.71 21.50 -4.92
CA VAL A 99 2.87 21.18 -4.06
C VAL A 99 2.43 20.83 -2.64
N GLY A 100 1.49 21.58 -2.06
CA GLY A 100 0.95 21.29 -0.74
C GLY A 100 0.22 19.94 -0.69
N THR A 101 -0.44 19.54 -1.78
CA THR A 101 -1.03 18.21 -1.94
C THR A 101 0.03 17.13 -1.92
N ALA A 102 1.10 17.30 -2.71
CA ALA A 102 2.21 16.35 -2.78
C ALA A 102 2.86 16.15 -1.40
N VAL A 103 3.15 17.25 -0.70
CA VAL A 103 3.74 17.21 0.66
C VAL A 103 2.80 16.52 1.64
N LEU A 104 1.51 16.89 1.66
CA LEU A 104 0.54 16.27 2.57
C LEU A 104 0.42 14.76 2.28
N ALA A 105 0.30 14.38 1.01
CA ALA A 105 0.18 12.99 0.61
C ALA A 105 1.44 12.20 1.01
N LEU A 106 2.64 12.73 0.81
CA LEU A 106 3.89 12.08 1.20
C LEU A 106 4.00 11.86 2.72
N VAL A 107 3.57 12.85 3.52
CA VAL A 107 3.63 12.76 4.99
C VAL A 107 2.57 11.80 5.53
N VAL A 108 1.33 11.91 5.07
CA VAL A 108 0.22 11.06 5.55
C VAL A 108 0.46 9.61 5.13
N SER A 109 0.87 9.39 3.87
CA SER A 109 1.10 8.05 3.30
C SER A 109 2.29 7.31 3.90
N MET A 110 3.05 7.94 4.81
CA MET A 110 4.03 7.22 5.62
C MET A 110 3.39 6.16 6.52
N ASP A 111 2.10 6.25 6.82
CA ASP A 111 1.37 5.20 7.52
C ASP A 111 1.30 3.86 6.75
N GLY A 112 1.64 3.89 5.45
CA GLY A 112 1.64 2.70 4.59
C GLY A 112 0.24 2.29 4.13
N ASP A 113 -0.80 3.07 4.46
CA ASP A 113 -2.16 2.85 4.01
C ASP A 113 -2.61 3.91 2.98
N GLY A 114 -3.03 3.42 1.82
CA GLY A 114 -3.56 4.29 0.79
C GLY A 114 -4.92 4.87 1.18
N SER A 115 -5.77 4.09 1.86
CA SER A 115 -7.16 4.49 2.16
C SER A 115 -7.21 5.74 3.04
N THR A 116 -6.50 5.73 4.16
CA THR A 116 -6.33 6.87 5.08
C THR A 116 -5.78 8.10 4.37
N THR A 117 -4.73 7.93 3.56
CA THR A 117 -4.12 9.02 2.77
C THR A 117 -5.14 9.69 1.86
N TYR A 118 -5.90 8.89 1.11
CA TYR A 118 -6.96 9.39 0.24
C TYR A 118 -8.07 10.08 1.04
N LEU A 119 -8.49 9.52 2.16
CA LEU A 119 -9.56 10.08 2.99
C LEU A 119 -9.16 11.45 3.54
N ILE A 120 -7.98 11.56 4.16
CA ILE A 120 -7.45 12.79 4.74
C ILE A 120 -7.24 13.85 3.65
N CYS A 121 -6.52 13.49 2.58
CA CYS A 121 -6.18 14.46 1.54
C CYS A 121 -7.41 14.91 0.74
N CYS A 122 -8.34 14.01 0.42
CA CYS A 122 -9.58 14.38 -0.27
C CYS A 122 -10.46 15.25 0.63
N ALA A 123 -10.63 14.91 1.92
CA ALA A 123 -11.42 15.72 2.83
C ALA A 123 -10.87 17.15 2.95
N ALA A 124 -9.55 17.29 3.02
CA ALA A 124 -8.87 18.57 3.16
C ALA A 124 -8.83 19.40 1.86
N LEU A 125 -8.44 18.78 0.75
CA LEU A 125 -7.99 19.51 -0.44
C LEU A 125 -8.97 19.43 -1.62
N LEU A 126 -9.81 18.40 -1.71
CA LEU A 126 -10.79 18.31 -2.81
C LEU A 126 -11.73 19.52 -2.88
N PRO A 127 -12.24 20.08 -1.76
CA PRO A 127 -13.06 21.31 -1.81
C PRO A 127 -12.29 22.50 -2.39
N LEU A 128 -10.98 22.61 -2.09
CA LEU A 128 -10.12 23.68 -2.57
C LEU A 128 -9.86 23.55 -4.09
N TYR A 129 -9.58 22.33 -4.57
CA TYR A 129 -9.44 22.05 -6.00
C TYR A 129 -10.71 22.47 -6.77
N ARG A 130 -11.89 22.08 -6.27
CA ARG A 130 -13.16 22.44 -6.89
C ARG A 130 -13.46 23.94 -6.88
N ARG A 131 -13.12 24.64 -5.79
CA ARG A 131 -13.37 26.09 -5.66
C ARG A 131 -12.55 26.93 -6.62
N ILE A 132 -11.34 26.50 -6.95
CA ILE A 132 -10.39 27.24 -7.80
C ILE A 132 -10.43 26.75 -9.25
N GLY A 133 -11.19 25.69 -9.54
CA GLY A 133 -11.33 25.12 -10.89
C GLY A 133 -10.15 24.22 -11.30
N LEU A 134 -9.38 23.73 -10.32
CA LEU A 134 -8.32 22.75 -10.54
C LEU A 134 -8.90 21.37 -10.83
N ASN A 135 -8.28 20.64 -11.76
CA ASN A 135 -8.69 19.28 -12.11
C ASN A 135 -8.45 18.32 -10.93
N PRO A 136 -9.50 17.68 -10.35
CA PRO A 136 -9.34 16.70 -9.26
C PRO A 136 -8.50 15.47 -9.63
N LEU A 137 -8.29 15.21 -10.92
CA LEU A 137 -7.38 14.14 -11.35
C LEU A 137 -5.93 14.41 -10.93
N ILE A 138 -5.52 15.68 -10.80
CA ILE A 138 -4.18 16.02 -10.32
C ILE A 138 -4.02 15.58 -8.85
N LEU A 139 -5.04 15.81 -8.02
CA LEU A 139 -5.09 15.32 -6.64
C LEU A 139 -4.91 13.80 -6.61
N ALA A 140 -5.69 13.06 -7.42
CA ALA A 140 -5.62 11.61 -7.49
C ALA A 140 -4.24 11.11 -7.96
N CYS A 141 -3.67 11.72 -9.00
CA CYS A 141 -2.34 11.35 -9.50
C CYS A 141 -1.25 11.56 -8.45
N LEU A 142 -1.25 12.70 -7.75
CA LEU A 142 -0.29 12.96 -6.68
C LEU A 142 -0.43 11.97 -5.53
N LEU A 143 -1.67 11.64 -5.14
CA LEU A 143 -1.93 10.62 -4.13
C LEU A 143 -1.42 9.26 -4.56
N MET A 144 -1.67 8.83 -5.81
CA MET A 144 -1.15 7.57 -6.34
C MET A 144 0.38 7.53 -6.33
N LEU A 145 1.04 8.61 -6.77
CA LEU A 145 2.49 8.67 -6.81
C LEU A 145 3.10 8.64 -5.39
N ALA A 146 2.53 9.42 -4.47
CA ALA A 146 2.97 9.44 -3.08
C ALA A 146 2.78 8.08 -2.41
N CYS A 147 1.59 7.47 -2.56
CA CYS A 147 1.31 6.13 -2.05
C CYS A 147 2.24 5.08 -2.65
N GLY A 148 2.58 5.20 -3.94
CA GLY A 148 3.52 4.28 -4.60
C GLY A 148 4.93 4.34 -4.00
N VAL A 149 5.43 5.55 -3.70
CA VAL A 149 6.76 5.72 -3.10
C VAL A 149 6.77 5.27 -1.63
N THR A 150 5.76 5.65 -0.84
CA THR A 150 5.74 5.33 0.59
C THR A 150 5.33 3.89 0.88
N ASN A 151 4.77 3.14 -0.09
CA ASN A 151 4.47 1.71 0.10
C ASN A 151 5.69 0.83 0.33
N ILE A 152 6.89 1.39 0.17
CA ILE A 152 8.17 0.73 0.43
C ILE A 152 8.52 0.75 1.94
N THR A 153 7.78 1.48 2.77
CA THR A 153 7.95 1.47 4.24
C THR A 153 7.97 0.04 4.80
N PRO A 154 8.63 -0.21 5.94
CA PRO A 154 8.79 -1.58 6.43
C PRO A 154 7.45 -2.22 6.81
N TRP A 155 6.47 -1.41 7.21
CA TRP A 155 5.08 -1.81 7.44
C TRP A 155 4.18 -1.68 6.20
N GLY A 156 4.73 -1.38 5.03
CA GLY A 156 4.00 -1.40 3.76
C GLY A 156 3.75 -2.83 3.30
N GLY A 157 2.57 -3.08 2.72
CA GLY A 157 2.18 -4.42 2.25
C GLY A 157 3.17 -5.09 1.28
N PRO A 158 3.73 -4.40 0.27
CA PRO A 158 4.74 -4.94 -0.63
C PRO A 158 6.04 -5.31 0.07
N THR A 159 6.57 -4.44 0.93
CA THR A 159 7.81 -4.71 1.68
C THR A 159 7.62 -5.87 2.65
N ALA A 160 6.50 -5.92 3.35
CA ALA A 160 6.10 -7.05 4.19
C ALA A 160 6.07 -8.38 3.41
N ARG A 161 5.48 -8.38 2.20
CA ARG A 161 5.47 -9.57 1.34
C ARG A 161 6.86 -9.93 0.83
N ALA A 162 7.66 -8.96 0.42
CA ALA A 162 9.04 -9.19 -0.01
C ALA A 162 9.91 -9.76 1.13
N ALA A 163 9.79 -9.22 2.35
CA ALA A 163 10.44 -9.72 3.55
C ALA A 163 10.10 -11.19 3.82
N SER A 164 8.81 -11.54 3.75
CA SER A 164 8.37 -12.93 3.92
C SER A 164 8.88 -13.87 2.83
N ALA A 165 8.97 -13.41 1.58
CA ALA A 165 9.44 -14.22 0.46
C ALA A 165 10.96 -14.44 0.49
N LEU A 166 11.71 -13.44 0.94
CA LEU A 166 13.17 -13.50 1.04
C LEU A 166 13.64 -14.06 2.39
N GLN A 167 12.74 -14.27 3.35
CA GLN A 167 13.05 -14.69 4.72
C GLN A 167 14.03 -13.70 5.41
N LEU A 168 13.80 -12.41 5.18
CA LEU A 168 14.58 -11.30 5.75
C LEU A 168 13.71 -10.44 6.66
N ASP A 169 14.34 -9.65 7.53
CA ASP A 169 13.62 -8.60 8.24
C ASP A 169 13.21 -7.49 7.26
N ALA A 170 12.05 -6.86 7.49
CA ALA A 170 11.59 -5.73 6.70
C ALA A 170 12.59 -4.55 6.76
N ALA A 171 13.30 -4.40 7.88
CA ALA A 171 14.33 -3.38 8.03
C ALA A 171 15.51 -3.57 7.06
N ASP A 172 15.93 -4.81 6.81
CA ASP A 172 17.04 -5.14 5.91
C ASP A 172 16.72 -4.81 4.45
N ILE A 173 15.43 -4.83 4.08
CA ILE A 173 14.95 -4.43 2.76
C ILE A 173 14.75 -2.91 2.70
N PHE A 174 14.19 -2.32 3.75
CA PHE A 174 13.84 -0.90 3.78
C PHE A 174 15.05 0.03 3.80
N VAL A 175 16.07 -0.24 4.64
CA VAL A 175 17.20 0.67 4.83
C VAL A 175 17.95 0.94 3.51
N PRO A 176 18.27 -0.06 2.66
CA PRO A 176 18.85 0.16 1.35
C PRO A 176 17.94 0.91 0.35
N MET A 177 16.62 0.91 0.58
CA MET A 177 15.63 1.59 -0.28
C MET A 177 15.40 3.06 0.11
N ILE A 178 15.93 3.53 1.25
CA ILE A 178 15.78 4.95 1.65
C ILE A 178 16.26 5.92 0.56
N PRO A 179 17.42 5.73 -0.10
CA PRO A 179 17.86 6.64 -1.15
C PRO A 179 16.91 6.70 -2.36
N SER A 180 16.34 5.56 -2.77
CA SER A 180 15.39 5.52 -3.88
C SER A 180 14.03 6.14 -3.50
N MET A 181 13.60 5.96 -2.25
CA MET A 181 12.43 6.66 -1.72
C MET A 181 12.62 8.17 -1.73
N LEU A 182 13.77 8.67 -1.25
CA LEU A 182 14.08 10.10 -1.26
C LEU A 182 14.11 10.67 -2.69
N ALA A 183 14.69 9.94 -3.65
CA ALA A 183 14.66 10.33 -5.05
C ALA A 183 13.23 10.36 -5.61
N GLY A 184 12.38 9.39 -5.24
CA GLY A 184 10.97 9.36 -5.62
C GLY A 184 10.17 10.52 -5.02
N MET A 185 10.41 10.85 -3.75
CA MET A 185 9.82 12.02 -3.09
C MET A 185 10.24 13.32 -3.76
N ALA A 186 11.52 13.45 -4.11
CA ALA A 186 12.04 14.62 -4.82
C ALA A 186 11.51 14.74 -6.25
N PHE A 187 11.15 13.63 -6.91
CA PHE A 187 10.52 13.66 -8.23
C PHE A 187 9.05 14.10 -8.19
N ILE A 188 8.35 13.81 -7.09
CA ILE A 188 6.94 14.18 -6.90
C ILE A 188 6.79 15.67 -6.57
N LEU A 189 7.78 16.25 -5.88
CA LEU A 189 7.84 17.67 -5.49
C LEU A 189 8.34 18.57 -6.62
#